data_AF-A0A5N7ADY7-F1
#
_entry.id   AF-A0A5N7ADY7-F1
#
_cell.length_a   1.000
_cell.length_b   1.000
_cell.length_c   1.000
_cell.angle_alpha   90.00
_cell.angle_beta   90.00
_cell.angle_gamma   90.00
#
_symmetry.space_group_name_H-M   'P 1'
#
loop_
_entity.id
_entity.type
_entity.pdbx_description
1 polymer ?
#
loop_
_entity_poly.entity_id
_entity_poly.type
_entity_poly.pdbx_seq_one_letter_code
_entity_poly.pdbx_strand_id
1 'polypeptide(L)'
;MMEAVIGDRIDTRLVRQVMQGGRSGSQNQSAKYFIRNKLDYPNDETTRASRKYVRAMKQLTDFIPTTTKFHRLFLDLLQRIFVYDPKNRITAKDALKHPWFKESIVDDGTEALRIGEQLQRNTQRR
;
A
#
# COMPACT_ATOMS: atom_id res chain seq x y z
N MET A 1 9.38 6.16 7.87
CA MET A 1 7.91 6.34 7.93
C MET A 1 7.20 5.16 7.27
N MET A 2 7.35 4.92 5.96
CA MET A 2 6.82 3.71 5.32
C MET A 2 7.48 2.40 5.77
N GLU A 3 8.75 2.45 6.18
CA GLU A 3 9.45 1.29 6.76
C GLU A 3 8.72 0.72 8.00
N ALA A 4 8.02 1.57 8.78
CA ALA A 4 7.26 1.12 9.94
C ALA A 4 5.97 0.35 9.56
N VAL A 5 5.47 0.55 8.34
CA VAL A 5 4.24 -0.08 7.82
C VAL A 5 4.56 -1.31 6.99
N ILE A 6 5.58 -1.24 6.12
CA ILE A 6 5.98 -2.35 5.25
C ILE A 6 6.84 -3.37 6.01
N GLY A 7 7.60 -2.93 7.02
CA GLY A 7 8.57 -3.76 7.75
C GLY A 7 9.96 -3.77 7.13
N ASP A 8 10.08 -3.42 5.85
CA ASP A 8 11.35 -3.39 5.12
C ASP A 8 11.96 -1.99 5.03
N ARG A 9 13.29 -1.94 5.03
CA ARG A 9 14.06 -0.72 4.80
C ARG A 9 14.14 -0.37 3.31
N ILE A 10 14.27 0.91 3.01
CA ILE A 10 14.54 1.35 1.63
C ILE A 10 15.90 0.80 1.18
N ASP A 11 15.95 0.18 -0.01
CA ASP A 11 17.22 -0.31 -0.57
C ASP A 11 18.19 0.85 -0.77
N THR A 12 19.38 0.72 -0.18
CA THR A 12 20.50 1.67 -0.32
C THR A 12 20.88 1.96 -1.78
N ARG A 13 20.64 1.04 -2.72
CA ARG A 13 20.88 1.24 -4.15
C ARG A 13 19.92 2.27 -4.73
N LEU A 14 18.64 2.21 -4.35
CA LEU A 14 17.62 3.19 -4.74
C LEU A 14 17.97 4.57 -4.17
N VAL A 15 18.37 4.62 -2.89
CA VAL A 15 18.77 5.88 -2.26
C VAL A 15 19.99 6.48 -2.96
N ARG A 16 21.01 5.68 -3.26
CA ARG A 16 22.18 6.14 -4.02
C ARG A 16 21.80 6.67 -5.40
N GLN A 17 20.89 6.00 -6.11
CA GLN A 17 20.41 6.46 -7.40
C GLN A 17 19.71 7.82 -7.30
N VAL A 18 18.91 8.05 -6.26
CA VAL A 18 18.27 9.35 -6.01
C VAL A 18 19.32 10.43 -5.70
N MET A 19 20.29 10.13 -4.84
CA MET A 19 21.35 11.07 -4.46
C MET A 19 22.32 11.40 -5.61
N GLN A 20 22.56 10.46 -6.52
CA GLN A 20 23.43 10.62 -7.70
C GLN A 20 22.69 11.16 -8.94
N GLY A 21 21.35 11.11 -8.94
CA GLY A 21 20.49 11.22 -10.12
C GLY A 21 20.41 12.59 -10.81
N GLY A 22 21.29 13.55 -10.48
CA GLY A 22 21.41 14.81 -11.22
C GLY A 22 22.30 14.68 -12.45
N ARG A 23 21.88 13.91 -13.46
CA ARG A 23 22.52 14.00 -14.80
C ARG A 23 21.81 15.11 -15.56
N SER A 24 22.52 16.21 -15.83
CA SER A 24 22.03 17.43 -16.51
C SER A 24 21.34 18.45 -15.60
N GLY A 25 22.11 19.13 -14.73
CA GLY A 25 21.78 20.45 -14.12
C GLY A 25 20.56 20.53 -13.20
N SER A 26 19.67 19.55 -13.22
CA SER A 26 18.49 19.43 -12.38
C SER A 26 18.81 18.47 -11.25
N GLN A 27 19.07 19.03 -10.08
CA GLN A 27 19.27 18.24 -8.88
C GLN A 27 17.97 17.52 -8.54
N ASN A 28 18.06 16.22 -8.24
CA ASN A 28 16.89 15.46 -7.81
C ASN A 28 16.35 16.07 -6.51
N GLN A 29 15.16 16.68 -6.57
CA GLN A 29 14.53 17.37 -5.45
C GLN A 29 14.31 16.47 -4.24
N SER A 30 14.21 15.15 -4.44
CA SER A 30 14.07 14.17 -3.38
C SER A 30 15.38 13.86 -2.66
N ALA A 31 16.55 14.22 -3.22
CA ALA A 31 17.84 13.93 -2.61
C ALA A 31 18.03 14.61 -1.24
N LYS A 32 17.38 15.77 -1.00
CA LYS A 32 17.42 16.49 0.28
C LYS A 32 16.83 15.70 1.46
N TYR A 33 16.02 14.68 1.20
CA TYR A 33 15.44 13.82 2.24
C TYR A 33 16.37 12.68 2.67
N PHE A 34 17.57 12.58 2.10
CA PHE A 34 18.51 11.50 2.38
C PHE A 34 19.87 12.03 2.81
N ILE A 35 20.39 11.51 3.92
CA ILE A 35 21.73 11.80 4.46
C ILE A 35 22.47 10.48 4.65
N ARG A 36 23.72 10.41 4.18
CA ARG A 36 24.59 9.22 4.29
C ARG A 36 23.90 7.93 3.78
N ASN A 37 23.23 8.00 2.63
CA ASN A 37 22.49 6.90 1.99
C ASN A 37 21.31 6.34 2.80
N LYS A 38 20.73 7.13 3.71
CA LYS A 38 19.56 6.76 4.51
C LYS A 38 18.57 7.92 4.55
N LEU A 39 17.30 7.60 4.80
CA LEU A 39 16.27 8.62 5.02
C LEU A 39 16.70 9.50 6.21
N ASP A 40 16.64 10.83 6.04
CA ASP A 40 16.87 11.78 7.11
C ASP A 40 15.66 11.85 8.04
N TYR A 41 15.47 10.80 8.81
CA TYR A 41 14.40 10.70 9.80
C TYR A 41 14.74 9.67 10.88
N PRO A 42 14.55 9.98 12.17
CA PRO A 42 14.23 11.31 12.72
C PRO A 42 15.45 12.25 12.68
N ASN A 43 15.20 13.55 12.55
CA ASN A 43 16.20 14.63 12.62
C ASN A 43 15.86 15.64 13.74
N ASP A 44 16.66 16.70 13.88
CA ASP A 44 16.51 17.70 14.96
C ASP A 44 15.18 18.46 14.90
N GLU A 45 14.63 18.64 13.69
CA GLU A 45 13.32 19.24 13.47
C GLU A 45 12.17 18.27 13.77
N THR A 46 12.45 16.97 13.92
CA THR A 46 11.42 15.96 14.14
C THR A 46 10.90 16.00 15.59
N THR A 47 9.68 16.52 15.74
CA THR A 47 9.00 16.61 17.04
C THR A 47 8.87 15.26 17.74
N ARG A 48 8.86 15.28 19.08
CA ARG A 48 8.67 14.07 19.90
C ARG A 48 7.32 13.39 19.60
N ALA A 49 6.28 14.17 19.32
CA ALA A 49 4.97 13.65 18.93
C ALA A 49 5.05 12.88 17.60
N SER A 50 5.69 13.45 16.57
CA SER A 50 5.87 12.79 15.26
C SER A 50 6.62 11.45 15.40
N ARG A 51 7.72 11.44 16.18
CA ARG A 51 8.46 10.20 16.49
C ARG A 51 7.57 9.15 17.17
N LYS A 52 6.74 9.56 18.12
CA LYS A 52 5.79 8.66 18.81
C LYS A 52 4.77 8.08 17.83
N TYR A 53 4.21 8.89 16.95
CA TYR A 53 3.23 8.42 15.95
C TYR A 53 3.84 7.41 14.99
N VAL A 54 5.01 7.69 14.41
CA VAL A 54 5.66 6.76 13.46
C VAL A 54 6.04 5.44 14.14
N ARG A 55 6.48 5.48 15.40
CA ARG A 55 6.76 4.25 16.18
C ARG A 55 5.51 3.44 16.52
N ALA A 56 4.36 4.10 16.62
CA ALA A 56 3.08 3.45 16.91
C ALA A 56 2.35 2.96 15.64
N MET A 57 2.94 3.17 14.45
CA MET A 57 2.40 2.60 13.21
C MET A 57 2.48 1.08 13.27
N LYS A 58 1.39 0.43 12.84
CA LYS A 58 1.29 -1.02 12.74
C LYS A 58 1.83 -1.48 11.38
N GLN A 59 2.41 -2.67 11.35
CA GLN A 59 2.77 -3.29 10.08
C GLN A 59 1.52 -3.72 9.32
N LEU A 60 1.62 -3.88 8.00
CA LEU A 60 0.52 -4.34 7.15
C LEU A 60 -0.07 -5.67 7.64
N THR A 61 0.78 -6.58 8.12
CA THR A 61 0.39 -7.88 8.68
C THR A 61 -0.44 -7.76 9.96
N ASP A 62 -0.22 -6.72 10.75
CA ASP A 62 -0.94 -6.46 12.00
C ASP A 62 -2.21 -5.65 11.74
N PHE A 63 -2.23 -4.87 10.67
CA PHE A 63 -3.38 -4.07 10.26
C PHE A 63 -4.46 -4.94 9.59
N ILE A 64 -4.05 -5.96 8.82
CA ILE A 64 -4.95 -6.79 8.03
C ILE A 64 -4.95 -8.21 8.61
N PRO A 65 -6.00 -8.60 9.35
CA PRO A 65 -6.05 -9.92 9.97
C PRO A 65 -6.19 -11.00 8.89
N THR A 66 -5.23 -11.93 8.81
CA THR A 66 -5.19 -13.01 7.81
C THR A 66 -6.16 -14.17 8.07
N THR A 67 -7.23 -13.91 8.82
CA THR A 67 -8.23 -14.90 9.25
C THR A 67 -9.06 -15.45 8.09
N THR A 68 -9.30 -14.64 7.06
CA THR A 68 -10.08 -15.03 5.88
C THR A 68 -9.19 -15.14 4.64
N LYS A 69 -9.63 -15.92 3.64
CA LYS A 69 -8.96 -15.97 2.34
C LYS A 69 -8.91 -14.59 1.68
N PHE A 70 -10.01 -13.84 1.78
CA PHE A 70 -10.12 -12.47 1.30
C PHE A 70 -9.03 -11.56 1.88
N HIS A 71 -8.86 -11.53 3.20
CA HIS A 71 -7.83 -10.69 3.84
C HIS A 71 -6.40 -11.16 3.52
N ARG A 72 -6.17 -12.48 3.41
CA ARG A 72 -4.86 -13.00 2.98
C ARG A 72 -4.49 -12.54 1.57
N LEU A 73 -5.44 -12.60 0.63
CA LEU A 73 -5.24 -12.12 -0.74
C LEU A 73 -5.13 -10.60 -0.80
N PHE A 74 -5.82 -9.88 0.08
CA PHE A 74 -5.71 -8.43 0.17
C PHE A 74 -4.32 -8.01 0.66
N LEU A 75 -3.82 -8.66 1.71
CA LEU A 75 -2.48 -8.43 2.22
C LEU A 75 -1.41 -8.73 1.15
N ASP A 76 -1.52 -9.85 0.43
CA ASP A 76 -0.59 -10.20 -0.66
C ASP A 76 -0.58 -9.13 -1.76
N LEU A 77 -1.76 -8.63 -2.16
CA LEU A 77 -1.86 -7.55 -3.14
C LEU A 77 -1.15 -6.28 -2.66
N LEU A 78 -1.41 -5.85 -1.42
CA LEU A 78 -0.81 -4.63 -0.88
C LEU A 78 0.71 -4.74 -0.71
N GLN A 79 1.21 -5.90 -0.29
CA GLN A 79 2.66 -6.14 -0.21
C GLN A 79 3.34 -5.98 -1.57
N ARG A 80 2.68 -6.40 -2.66
CA ARG A 80 3.18 -6.23 -4.03
C ARG A 80 3.06 -4.78 -4.54
N ILE A 81 2.06 -4.03 -4.09
CA ILE A 81 1.86 -2.61 -4.42
C ILE A 81 2.87 -1.70 -3.70
N PHE A 82 3.16 -1.99 -2.43
CA PHE A 82 4.01 -1.13 -1.59
C PHE A 82 5.51 -1.42 -1.69
N VAL A 83 5.95 -2.15 -2.72
CA VAL A 83 7.38 -2.37 -2.99
C VAL A 83 8.07 -1.04 -3.36
N TYR A 84 9.21 -0.73 -2.73
CA TYR A 84 9.94 0.52 -3.00
C TYR A 84 10.45 0.63 -4.43
N ASP A 85 11.07 -0.43 -4.96
CA ASP A 85 11.62 -0.44 -6.31
C ASP A 85 10.47 -0.50 -7.34
N PRO A 86 10.27 0.53 -8.17
CA PRO A 86 9.22 0.53 -9.19
C PRO A 86 9.39 -0.58 -10.23
N LYS A 87 10.62 -1.11 -10.43
CA LYS A 87 10.86 -2.23 -11.36
C LYS A 87 10.34 -3.55 -10.82
N ASN A 88 10.31 -3.71 -9.50
CA ASN A 88 9.83 -4.92 -8.83
C ASN A 88 8.38 -4.80 -8.34
N ARG A 89 7.85 -3.58 -8.29
CA ARG A 89 6.47 -3.30 -7.92
C ARG A 89 5.50 -3.86 -8.96
N ILE A 90 4.39 -4.43 -8.50
CA ILE A 90 3.32 -4.88 -9.40
C ILE A 90 2.79 -3.73 -10.25
N THR A 91 2.54 -3.99 -11.54
CA THR A 91 1.91 -3.01 -12.42
C THR A 91 0.41 -2.95 -12.18
N ALA A 92 -0.26 -1.85 -12.54
CA ALA A 92 -1.71 -1.76 -12.44
C ALA A 92 -2.42 -2.87 -13.24
N LYS A 93 -1.89 -3.20 -14.44
CA LYS A 93 -2.42 -4.27 -15.30
C LYS A 93 -2.35 -5.64 -14.62
N ASP A 94 -1.25 -5.92 -13.91
CA ASP A 94 -1.08 -7.19 -13.21
C ASP A 94 -1.85 -7.21 -11.88
N ALA A 95 -1.96 -6.06 -11.21
CA ALA A 95 -2.79 -5.92 -10.02
C ALA A 95 -4.26 -6.23 -10.31
N LEU A 96 -4.82 -5.76 -11.44
CA LEU A 96 -6.19 -6.08 -11.84
C LEU A 96 -6.43 -7.59 -12.08
N LYS A 97 -5.37 -8.36 -12.35
CA LYS A 97 -5.46 -9.82 -12.51
C LYS A 97 -5.30 -10.57 -11.19
N HIS A 98 -5.01 -9.88 -10.10
CA HIS A 98 -4.75 -10.49 -8.80
C HIS A 98 -5.97 -11.27 -8.29
N PRO A 99 -5.78 -12.46 -7.67
CA PRO A 99 -6.90 -13.29 -7.19
C PRO A 99 -7.83 -12.57 -6.22
N TRP A 100 -7.33 -11.57 -5.49
CA TRP A 100 -8.16 -10.74 -4.61
C TRP A 100 -9.37 -10.12 -5.32
N PHE A 101 -9.21 -9.65 -6.57
CA PHE A 101 -10.32 -9.09 -7.36
C PHE A 101 -11.33 -10.13 -7.83
N LYS A 102 -11.04 -11.43 -7.69
CA LYS A 102 -11.96 -12.53 -8.02
C LYS A 102 -12.73 -13.03 -6.80
N GLU A 103 -12.35 -12.60 -5.59
CA GLU A 103 -13.09 -12.96 -4.39
C GLU A 103 -14.42 -12.21 -4.39
N SER A 104 -15.54 -12.95 -4.37
CA SER A 104 -16.85 -12.34 -4.20
C SER A 104 -17.05 -11.97 -2.74
N ILE A 105 -17.05 -10.68 -2.44
CA ILE A 105 -17.60 -10.21 -1.17
C ILE A 105 -19.08 -10.01 -1.42
N VAL A 106 -19.91 -10.61 -0.57
CA VAL A 106 -21.30 -10.19 -0.45
C VAL A 106 -21.26 -8.86 0.30
N ASP A 107 -21.05 -7.79 -0.46
CA ASP A 107 -21.11 -6.42 0.06
C ASP A 107 -22.56 -5.92 0.05
N ASP A 108 -22.86 -4.88 0.81
CA ASP A 108 -24.20 -4.29 0.94
C ASP A 108 -24.78 -3.90 -0.43
N GLY A 109 -23.93 -3.49 -1.38
CA GLY A 109 -24.35 -3.24 -2.76
C GLY A 109 -24.77 -4.50 -3.53
N THR A 110 -24.11 -5.63 -3.25
CA THR A 110 -24.46 -6.94 -3.84
C THR A 110 -25.76 -7.48 -3.24
N GLU A 111 -25.97 -7.27 -1.94
CA GLU A 111 -27.23 -7.61 -1.26
C GLU A 111 -28.38 -6.74 -1.73
N ALA A 112 -28.19 -5.42 -1.85
CA ALA A 112 -29.20 -4.49 -2.34
C ALA A 112 -29.67 -4.85 -3.76
N LEU A 113 -28.76 -5.20 -4.66
CA LEU A 113 -29.10 -5.67 -6.00
C LEU A 113 -29.95 -6.96 -5.94
N ARG A 114 -29.52 -7.93 -5.13
CA ARG A 114 -30.22 -9.22 -4.94
C ARG A 114 -31.63 -9.03 -4.38
N ILE A 115 -31.80 -8.14 -3.40
CA ILE A 115 -33.11 -7.78 -2.82
C ILE A 115 -33.99 -7.11 -3.87
N GLY A 116 -33.45 -6.18 -4.65
CA GLY A 116 -34.18 -5.51 -5.74
C GLY A 116 -34.72 -6.50 -6.79
N GLU A 117 -33.88 -7.45 -7.22
CA GLU A 117 -34.29 -8.48 -8.18
C GLU A 117 -35.35 -9.46 -7.62
N GLN A 118 -35.33 -9.73 -6.31
CA GLN A 118 -36.35 -10.57 -5.67
C GLN A 118 -37.69 -9.84 -5.59
N LEU A 119 -37.70 -8.55 -5.23
CA LEU A 119 -38.92 -7.74 -5.17
C LEU A 119 -39.59 -7.65 -6.54
N GLN A 120 -38.83 -7.37 -7.60
CA GLN A 120 -39.37 -7.29 -8.97
C GLN A 120 -39.98 -8.62 -9.44
N ARG A 121 -39.31 -9.75 -9.16
CA ARG A 121 -39.84 -11.10 -9.48
C ARG A 121 -41.13 -11.42 -8.74
N ASN A 122 -41.25 -11.00 -7.48
CA ASN A 122 -42.47 -11.21 -6.70
C ASN A 122 -43.62 -10.31 -7.17
N THR A 123 -43.33 -9.09 -7.64
CA THR A 123 -44.33 -8.19 -8.21
C THR A 123 -44.89 -8.69 -9.55
N GLN A 124 -44.06 -9.31 -10.41
CA GLN A 124 -44.50 -9.86 -11.71
C GLN A 124 -45.32 -11.17 -11.61
N ARG A 125 -45.32 -11.81 -10.43
CA ARG A 125 -46.04 -13.08 -10.19
C ARG A 125 -47.41 -12.90 -9.52
N ARG A 126 -47.78 -11.67 -9.20
CA ARG A 126 -49.11 -11.28 -8.68
C ARG A 126 -49.92 -10.60 -9.77
#